data_AF-A0A528U1R2-F1
#
_entry.id   AF-A0A528U1R2-F1
#
_cell.length_a   1.000
_cell.length_b   1.000
_cell.length_c   1.000
_cell.angle_alpha   90.00
_cell.angle_beta   90.00
_cell.angle_gamma   90.00
#
_symmetry.space_group_name_H-M   'P 1'
#
loop_
_entity.id
_entity.type
_entity.pdbx_description
1 polymer ?
#
loop_
_entity_poly.entity_id
_entity_poly.type
_entity_poly.pdbx_seq_one_letter_code
_entity_poly.pdbx_strand_id
1 'polypeptide(L)'
;MIITGIGAFVGLTMPWLVIIGSFLIIPGIILASMPTAFMYGVAFALFRLLLGAFLSGVSLNVMSGAATLALFWTIPQPGLTWARGMLASLKEPDIQASAPIALKGDILLARPFEGRCDALCAALLKTPGVTSVRVQTPRGHSNTYRIVPDSTPGKRSTVIGHGLLEEWRYDASDPLAPQRALEAEWNLMMSEGKALLQSDDALEPDFTIAIEDGPAVPDAKPRWGRVDWSLEPSAPHRKALTITDAGERVLLRQSILSIFAPAAPMLIGTSGGIENFRFGWARRRLGDGRMYAEVPVNRLLLDHTSVSRGVDIE
;
A
#
# COMPACT_ATOMS: atom_id res chain seq x y z
N MET A 1 2.06 -18.43 -36.49
CA MET A 1 0.69 -18.40 -35.90
C MET A 1 0.32 -19.73 -35.24
N ILE A 2 0.58 -20.89 -35.84
CA ILE A 2 0.25 -22.19 -35.23
C ILE A 2 1.00 -22.43 -33.91
N ILE A 3 2.34 -22.24 -33.90
CA ILE A 3 3.16 -22.42 -32.69
C ILE A 3 2.76 -21.45 -31.57
N THR A 4 2.56 -20.17 -31.90
CA THR A 4 2.13 -19.16 -30.91
C THR A 4 0.69 -19.37 -30.44
N GLY A 5 -0.19 -19.91 -31.29
CA GLY A 5 -1.56 -20.26 -30.94
C GLY A 5 -1.64 -21.47 -30.01
N ILE A 6 -0.88 -22.53 -30.29
CA ILE A 6 -0.77 -23.69 -29.40
C ILE A 6 -0.15 -23.27 -28.06
N GLY A 7 0.93 -22.48 -28.10
CA GLY A 7 1.56 -21.95 -26.89
C GLY A 7 0.62 -21.08 -26.05
N ALA A 8 -0.18 -20.22 -26.68
CA ALA A 8 -1.18 -19.39 -26.01
C ALA A 8 -2.28 -20.24 -25.37
N PHE A 9 -2.78 -21.26 -26.09
CA PHE A 9 -3.78 -22.19 -25.57
C PHE A 9 -3.27 -22.94 -24.34
N VAL A 10 -2.06 -23.50 -24.41
CA VAL A 10 -1.43 -24.21 -23.28
C VAL A 10 -1.20 -23.25 -22.11
N GLY A 11 -0.68 -22.05 -22.37
CA GLY A 11 -0.44 -21.05 -21.33
C GLY A 11 -1.71 -20.66 -20.58
N LEU A 12 -2.81 -20.38 -21.29
CA LEU A 12 -4.07 -19.94 -20.69
C LEU A 12 -4.85 -21.06 -20.00
N THR A 13 -4.82 -22.29 -20.53
CA THR A 13 -5.59 -23.43 -20.00
C THR A 13 -4.85 -24.21 -18.90
N MET A 14 -3.52 -24.17 -18.91
CA MET A 14 -2.67 -24.86 -17.94
C MET A 14 -1.66 -23.89 -17.30
N PRO A 15 -2.13 -22.92 -16.50
CA PRO A 15 -1.28 -21.89 -15.88
C PRO A 15 -0.15 -22.47 -15.01
N TRP A 16 -0.35 -23.65 -14.41
CA TRP A 16 0.68 -24.34 -13.61
C TRP A 16 1.96 -24.66 -14.40
N LEU A 17 1.86 -24.89 -15.72
CA LEU A 17 3.04 -25.10 -16.57
C LEU A 17 3.89 -23.82 -16.71
N VAL A 18 3.25 -22.65 -16.67
CA VAL A 18 3.95 -21.37 -16.67
C VAL A 18 4.69 -21.17 -15.35
N ILE A 19 4.08 -21.57 -14.23
CA ILE A 19 4.70 -21.55 -12.90
C ILE A 19 5.90 -22.50 -12.86
N ILE A 20 5.76 -23.76 -13.30
CA ILE A 20 6.87 -24.72 -13.37
C ILE A 20 7.98 -24.18 -14.28
N GLY A 21 7.62 -23.66 -15.46
CA GLY A 21 8.58 -23.10 -16.41
C GLY A 21 9.31 -21.86 -15.87
N SER A 22 8.71 -21.12 -14.93
CA SER A 22 9.34 -19.94 -14.33
C SER A 22 10.53 -20.29 -13.43
N PHE A 23 10.58 -21.50 -12.86
CA PHE A 23 11.77 -22.00 -12.15
C PHE A 23 12.96 -22.21 -13.09
N LEU A 24 12.71 -22.39 -14.39
CA LEU A 24 13.75 -22.49 -15.43
C LEU A 24 14.02 -21.12 -16.10
N ILE A 25 13.36 -20.06 -15.63
CA ILE A 25 13.42 -18.66 -16.11
C ILE A 25 12.99 -18.50 -17.58
N ILE A 26 13.81 -18.97 -18.52
CA ILE A 26 13.62 -18.77 -19.97
C ILE A 26 12.33 -19.46 -20.47
N PRO A 27 12.05 -20.74 -20.17
CA PRO A 27 10.82 -21.40 -20.62
C PRO A 27 9.56 -20.74 -20.05
N GLY A 28 9.61 -20.29 -18.80
CA GLY A 28 8.50 -19.58 -18.15
C GLY A 28 8.18 -18.25 -18.83
N ILE A 29 9.20 -17.44 -19.14
CA ILE A 29 9.02 -16.16 -19.85
C ILE A 29 8.44 -16.40 -21.24
N ILE A 30 8.95 -17.39 -21.98
CA ILE A 30 8.44 -17.74 -23.31
C ILE A 30 6.96 -18.11 -23.21
N LEU A 31 6.59 -19.06 -22.34
CA LEU A 31 5.20 -19.49 -22.16
C LEU A 31 4.28 -18.35 -21.70
N ALA A 32 4.71 -17.51 -20.78
CA ALA A 32 3.94 -16.36 -20.31
C ALA A 32 3.70 -15.31 -21.42
N SER A 33 4.65 -15.16 -22.35
CA SER A 33 4.55 -14.20 -23.45
C SER A 33 3.71 -14.68 -24.65
N MET A 34 3.49 -16.00 -24.79
CA MET A 34 2.79 -16.59 -25.95
C MET A 34 1.38 -16.04 -26.17
N PRO A 35 0.53 -15.87 -25.14
CA PRO A 35 -0.79 -15.25 -25.32
C PRO A 35 -0.72 -13.86 -25.95
N THR A 36 0.23 -13.03 -25.49
CA THR A 36 0.45 -11.69 -26.04
C THR A 36 0.95 -11.76 -27.49
N ALA A 37 1.95 -12.60 -27.77
CA ALA A 37 2.50 -12.76 -29.13
C ALA A 37 1.45 -13.25 -30.13
N PHE A 38 0.58 -14.18 -29.70
CA PHE A 38 -0.54 -14.65 -30.51
C PHE A 38 -1.53 -13.52 -30.82
N MET A 39 -1.96 -12.77 -29.81
CA MET A 39 -2.89 -11.65 -29.96
C MET A 39 -2.36 -10.58 -30.92
N TYR A 40 -1.07 -10.22 -30.80
CA TYR A 40 -0.42 -9.26 -31.70
C TYR A 40 -0.32 -9.79 -33.13
N GLY A 41 0.00 -11.08 -33.30
CA GLY A 41 0.09 -11.69 -34.62
C GLY A 41 -1.27 -11.77 -35.34
N VAL A 42 -2.37 -12.01 -34.60
CA VAL A 42 -3.73 -11.97 -35.16
C VAL A 42 -4.07 -10.57 -35.65
N ALA A 43 -3.83 -9.53 -34.84
CA ALA A 43 -4.07 -8.15 -35.24
C ALA A 43 -3.24 -7.74 -36.45
N PHE A 44 -1.95 -8.14 -36.50
CA PHE A 44 -1.08 -7.89 -37.66
C PHE A 44 -1.62 -8.55 -38.93
N ALA A 45 -2.04 -9.82 -38.86
CA ALA A 45 -2.61 -10.53 -40.00
C ALA A 45 -3.90 -9.85 -40.50
N LEU A 46 -4.76 -9.39 -39.60
CA LEU A 46 -5.98 -8.65 -39.93
C LEU A 46 -5.65 -7.32 -40.64
N PHE A 47 -4.74 -6.51 -40.09
CA PHE A 47 -4.34 -5.26 -40.75
C PHE A 47 -3.67 -5.50 -42.09
N ARG A 48 -2.89 -6.57 -42.24
CA ARG A 48 -2.29 -6.94 -43.53
C ARG A 48 -3.34 -7.32 -44.56
N LEU A 49 -4.40 -8.02 -44.14
CA LEU A 49 -5.52 -8.36 -45.02
C LEU A 49 -6.31 -7.10 -45.44
N LEU A 50 -6.59 -6.19 -44.50
CA LEU A 50 -7.33 -4.96 -44.77
C LEU A 50 -6.53 -3.95 -45.62
N LEU A 51 -5.24 -3.78 -45.33
CA LEU A 51 -4.37 -2.84 -46.05
C LEU A 51 -3.83 -3.42 -47.37
N GLY A 52 -3.88 -4.75 -47.55
CA GLY A 52 -3.37 -5.43 -48.74
C GLY A 52 -4.11 -5.06 -50.03
N ALA A 53 -5.31 -4.48 -49.92
CA ALA A 53 -6.04 -3.91 -51.06
C ALA A 53 -5.41 -2.60 -51.58
N PHE A 54 -4.63 -1.89 -50.76
CA PHE A 54 -4.09 -0.56 -51.07
C PHE A 54 -2.57 -0.52 -51.10
N LEU A 55 -1.91 -1.40 -50.35
CA LEU A 55 -0.45 -1.44 -50.17
C LEU A 55 0.08 -2.83 -50.53
N SER A 56 1.33 -2.88 -50.97
CA SER A 56 2.01 -4.14 -51.27
C SER A 56 3.47 -4.11 -50.79
N GLY A 57 4.13 -5.28 -50.83
CA GLY A 57 5.54 -5.40 -50.51
C GLY A 57 5.90 -4.97 -49.08
N VAL A 58 6.98 -4.20 -48.96
CA VAL A 58 7.53 -3.75 -47.67
C VAL A 58 6.57 -2.78 -46.96
N SER A 59 5.98 -1.85 -47.70
CA SER A 59 5.07 -0.83 -47.14
C SER A 59 3.85 -1.45 -46.46
N LEU A 60 3.31 -2.55 -47.01
CA LEU A 60 2.23 -3.29 -46.37
C LEU A 60 2.65 -3.81 -44.99
N ASN A 61 3.81 -4.47 -44.86
CA ASN A 61 4.28 -4.99 -43.58
C ASN A 61 4.54 -3.90 -42.55
N VAL A 62 5.17 -2.80 -42.97
CA VAL A 62 5.46 -1.67 -42.08
C VAL A 62 4.17 -1.04 -41.57
N MET A 63 3.22 -0.76 -42.46
CA MET A 63 1.94 -0.14 -42.08
C MET A 63 1.07 -1.06 -41.23
N SER A 64 1.03 -2.36 -41.53
CA SER A 64 0.34 -3.34 -40.66
C SER A 64 0.97 -3.42 -39.28
N GLY A 65 2.31 -3.43 -39.18
CA GLY A 65 3.01 -3.42 -37.90
C GLY A 65 2.75 -2.16 -37.09
N ALA A 66 2.82 -0.99 -37.74
CA ALA A 66 2.49 0.29 -37.13
C ALA A 66 1.03 0.35 -36.65
N ALA A 67 0.08 -0.14 -37.45
CA ALA A 67 -1.33 -0.21 -37.08
C ALA A 67 -1.57 -1.14 -35.89
N THR A 68 -0.90 -2.31 -35.83
CA THR A 68 -0.95 -3.21 -34.67
C THR A 68 -0.44 -2.53 -33.41
N LEU A 69 0.74 -1.89 -33.47
CA LEU A 69 1.31 -1.18 -32.32
C LEU A 69 0.40 -0.02 -31.88
N ALA A 70 -0.12 0.75 -32.83
CA ALA A 70 -1.05 1.84 -32.55
C ALA A 70 -2.31 1.33 -31.84
N LEU A 71 -2.90 0.22 -32.30
CA LEU A 71 -4.07 -0.40 -31.67
C LEU A 71 -3.79 -0.78 -30.20
N PHE A 72 -2.73 -1.53 -29.94
CA PHE A 72 -2.41 -1.94 -28.56
C PHE A 72 -1.90 -0.80 -27.68
N TRP A 73 -1.45 0.30 -28.27
CA TRP A 73 -1.11 1.52 -27.54
C TRP A 73 -2.35 2.34 -27.18
N THR A 74 -3.37 2.39 -28.05
CA THR A 74 -4.57 3.23 -27.87
C THR A 74 -5.62 2.62 -26.95
N ILE A 75 -5.84 1.30 -27.00
CA ILE A 75 -6.81 0.60 -26.14
C ILE A 75 -6.69 0.94 -24.64
N PRO A 76 -5.49 0.95 -24.02
CA PRO A 76 -5.35 1.24 -22.59
C PRO A 76 -5.46 2.74 -22.24
N GLN A 77 -5.46 3.65 -23.22
CA GLN A 77 -5.39 5.09 -22.96
C GLN A 77 -6.58 5.63 -22.14
N PRO A 78 -7.85 5.28 -22.40
CA PRO A 78 -8.97 5.78 -21.60
C PRO A 78 -8.85 5.39 -20.11
N GLY A 79 -8.42 4.16 -19.82
CA GLY A 79 -8.18 3.72 -18.44
C GLY A 79 -7.01 4.46 -17.78
N LEU A 80 -5.95 4.72 -18.55
CA LEU A 80 -4.79 5.48 -18.07
C LEU A 80 -5.11 6.96 -17.82
N THR A 81 -5.87 7.61 -18.69
CA THR A 81 -6.28 9.02 -18.50
C THR A 81 -7.22 9.14 -17.31
N TRP A 82 -8.17 8.23 -17.17
CA TRP A 82 -9.06 8.19 -16.01
C TRP A 82 -8.29 8.00 -14.71
N ALA A 83 -7.35 7.04 -14.67
CA ALA A 83 -6.53 6.80 -13.49
C ALA A 83 -5.70 8.02 -13.07
N ARG A 84 -5.11 8.74 -14.04
CA ARG A 84 -4.38 9.99 -13.77
C ARG A 84 -5.31 11.08 -13.24
N GLY A 85 -6.51 11.21 -13.82
CA GLY A 85 -7.53 12.15 -13.35
C GLY A 85 -7.95 11.87 -11.91
N MET A 86 -8.19 10.61 -11.55
CA MET A 86 -8.53 10.20 -10.18
C MET A 86 -7.40 10.47 -9.19
N LEU A 87 -6.15 10.18 -9.55
CA LEU A 87 -5.01 10.52 -8.70
C LEU A 87 -4.90 12.02 -8.49
N ALA A 88 -5.06 12.81 -9.56
CA ALA A 88 -5.02 14.27 -9.48
C ALA A 88 -6.15 14.84 -8.62
N SER A 89 -7.37 14.29 -8.69
CA SER A 89 -8.50 14.75 -7.88
C SER A 89 -8.39 14.40 -6.40
N LEU A 90 -7.63 13.37 -6.05
CA LEU A 90 -7.44 12.92 -4.67
C LEU A 90 -6.17 13.47 -4.02
N LYS A 91 -5.32 14.15 -4.81
CA LYS A 91 -4.03 14.66 -4.33
C LYS A 91 -4.25 15.85 -3.42
N GLU A 92 -3.88 15.67 -2.17
CA GLU A 92 -3.78 16.75 -1.20
C GLU A 92 -2.32 17.21 -1.10
N PRO A 93 -2.06 18.51 -0.87
CA PRO A 93 -0.70 18.97 -0.66
C PRO A 93 -0.14 18.40 0.65
N ASP A 94 1.10 17.92 0.61
CA ASP A 94 1.85 17.59 1.81
C ASP A 94 2.12 18.86 2.61
N ILE A 95 1.99 18.75 3.93
CA ILE A 95 2.21 19.84 4.88
C ILE A 95 3.36 19.41 5.78
N GLN A 96 4.47 20.14 5.72
CA GLN A 96 5.60 19.95 6.60
C GLN A 96 5.39 20.76 7.88
N ALA A 97 5.70 20.18 9.03
CA ALA A 97 5.67 20.90 10.29
C ALA A 97 6.79 21.95 10.30
N SER A 98 6.45 23.21 10.60
CA SER A 98 7.45 24.31 10.65
C SER A 98 8.34 24.25 11.89
N ALA A 99 7.94 23.48 12.91
CA ALA A 99 8.67 23.20 14.14
C ALA A 99 8.24 21.84 14.69
N PRO A 100 9.02 21.19 15.57
CA PRO A 100 8.61 19.97 16.25
C PRO A 100 7.27 20.15 16.98
N ILE A 101 6.34 19.22 16.75
CA ILE A 101 5.00 19.21 17.35
C ILE A 101 5.12 18.63 18.76
N ALA A 102 4.90 19.48 19.77
CA ALA A 102 4.86 19.06 21.17
C ALA A 102 3.52 18.38 21.48
N LEU A 103 3.47 17.05 21.35
CA LEU A 103 2.30 16.24 21.68
C LEU A 103 2.07 16.24 23.19
N LYS A 104 0.83 16.54 23.60
CA LYS A 104 0.41 16.60 25.00
C LYS A 104 -1.10 16.35 25.10
N GLY A 105 -1.56 16.03 26.31
CA GLY A 105 -2.96 15.79 26.61
C GLY A 105 -3.47 14.47 26.03
N ASP A 106 -4.71 14.45 25.59
CA ASP A 106 -5.39 13.26 25.10
C ASP A 106 -5.21 13.10 23.59
N ILE A 107 -4.67 11.96 23.16
CA ILE A 107 -4.35 11.71 21.75
C ILE A 107 -5.29 10.68 21.16
N LEU A 108 -5.87 10.97 20.00
CA LEU A 108 -6.56 9.99 19.18
C LEU A 108 -5.62 9.41 18.12
N LEU A 109 -5.33 8.11 18.22
CA LEU A 109 -4.69 7.33 17.17
C LEU A 109 -5.79 6.71 16.29
N ALA A 110 -6.07 7.35 15.16
CA ALA A 110 -7.14 6.96 14.25
C ALA A 110 -6.65 6.03 13.15
N ARG A 111 -7.39 4.93 12.96
CA ARG A 111 -7.12 3.85 11.98
C ARG A 111 -5.72 3.21 12.06
N PRO A 112 -5.18 2.91 13.26
CA PRO A 112 -3.94 2.13 13.34
C PRO A 112 -4.17 0.71 12.83
N PHE A 113 -3.06 0.05 12.46
CA PHE A 113 -3.06 -1.31 11.95
C PHE A 113 -3.66 -2.32 12.94
N GLU A 114 -3.53 -2.06 14.24
CA GLU A 114 -4.07 -2.88 15.32
C GLU A 114 -5.11 -2.11 16.15
N GLY A 115 -6.22 -2.77 16.50
CA GLY A 115 -7.28 -2.20 17.35
C GLY A 115 -7.00 -2.22 18.85
N ARG A 116 -5.75 -2.42 19.23
CA ARG A 116 -5.27 -2.56 20.61
C ARG A 116 -4.06 -1.64 20.80
N CYS A 117 -3.63 -1.42 22.05
CA CYS A 117 -2.46 -0.59 22.30
C CYS A 117 -1.19 -1.30 21.80
N ASP A 118 -0.70 -0.81 20.66
CA ASP A 118 0.54 -1.25 20.04
C ASP A 118 1.76 -0.47 20.55
N ALA A 119 2.93 -0.72 19.96
CA ALA A 119 4.13 0.00 20.34
C ALA A 119 4.07 1.52 20.12
N LEU A 120 3.33 1.99 19.11
CA LEU A 120 3.14 3.42 18.88
C LEU A 120 2.24 4.02 19.97
N CYS A 121 1.13 3.36 20.31
CA CYS A 121 0.30 3.72 21.46
C CYS A 121 1.12 3.79 22.75
N ALA A 122 1.97 2.79 22.99
CA ALA A 122 2.87 2.73 24.12
C ALA A 122 3.89 3.88 24.14
N ALA A 123 4.52 4.21 23.01
CA ALA A 123 5.46 5.32 22.89
C ALA A 123 4.78 6.68 23.14
N LEU A 124 3.55 6.85 22.64
CA LEU A 124 2.74 8.04 22.91
C LEU A 124 2.41 8.18 24.40
N LEU A 125 2.01 7.10 25.08
CA LEU A 125 1.74 7.12 26.52
C LEU A 125 2.98 7.42 27.38
N LYS A 126 4.18 7.09 26.90
CA LYS A 126 5.45 7.45 27.55
C LYS A 126 5.89 8.89 27.28
N THR A 127 5.27 9.56 26.32
CA THR A 127 5.65 10.92 25.94
C THR A 127 5.27 11.91 27.05
N PRO A 128 6.21 12.74 27.55
CA PRO A 128 5.91 13.70 28.61
C PRO A 128 4.74 14.63 28.25
N GLY A 129 3.76 14.71 29.15
CA GLY A 129 2.58 15.56 28.97
C GLY A 129 1.40 14.88 28.28
N VAL A 130 1.53 13.65 27.77
CA VAL A 130 0.41 12.85 27.27
C VAL A 130 -0.34 12.20 28.43
N THR A 131 -1.65 12.37 28.47
CA THR A 131 -2.53 11.85 29.54
C THR A 131 -3.21 10.54 29.16
N SER A 132 -3.65 10.42 27.91
CA SER A 132 -4.29 9.21 27.42
C SER A 132 -4.13 9.05 25.90
N VAL A 133 -4.24 7.81 25.43
CA VAL A 133 -4.23 7.48 24.01
C VAL A 133 -5.46 6.66 23.67
N ARG A 134 -6.29 7.16 22.77
CA ARG A 134 -7.44 6.46 22.22
C ARG A 134 -7.09 5.83 20.89
N VAL A 135 -7.21 4.52 20.81
CA VAL A 135 -6.94 3.74 19.60
C VAL A 135 -8.28 3.45 18.93
N GLN A 136 -8.51 4.00 17.74
CA GLN A 136 -9.75 3.81 16.98
C GLN A 136 -9.52 2.95 15.73
N THR A 137 -10.13 1.77 15.70
CA THR A 137 -10.09 0.86 14.55
C THR A 137 -10.78 1.44 13.30
N PRO A 138 -10.46 0.93 12.10
CA PRO A 138 -11.21 1.25 10.88
C PRO A 138 -12.72 0.96 10.94
N ARG A 139 -13.16 0.09 11.86
CA ARG A 139 -14.59 -0.24 12.07
C ARG A 139 -15.29 0.69 13.06
N GLY A 140 -14.58 1.70 13.58
CA GLY A 140 -15.13 2.67 14.54
C GLY A 140 -15.09 2.24 16.00
N HIS A 141 -14.67 1.00 16.31
CA HIS A 141 -14.42 0.61 17.70
C HIS A 141 -13.21 1.35 18.24
N SER A 142 -13.32 1.92 19.44
CA SER A 142 -12.24 2.65 20.09
C SER A 142 -12.04 2.20 21.52
N ASN A 143 -10.78 2.16 21.96
CA ASN A 143 -10.40 1.94 23.34
C ASN A 143 -9.44 3.04 23.78
N THR A 144 -9.63 3.57 24.98
CA THR A 144 -8.74 4.55 25.59
C THR A 144 -7.81 3.87 26.56
N TYR A 145 -6.53 4.20 26.47
CA TYR A 145 -5.45 3.65 27.27
C TYR A 145 -4.81 4.74 28.13
N ARG A 146 -4.49 4.41 29.38
CA ARG A 146 -3.78 5.30 30.32
C ARG A 146 -2.79 4.51 31.17
N ILE A 147 -1.66 5.13 31.49
CA ILE A 147 -0.72 4.62 32.48
C ILE A 147 -1.13 5.19 33.84
N VAL A 148 -1.39 4.33 34.81
CA VAL A 148 -1.84 4.69 36.16
C VAL A 148 -1.07 3.89 37.22
N PRO A 149 -1.14 4.26 38.51
CA PRO A 149 -0.68 3.39 39.58
C PRO A 149 -1.40 2.03 39.57
N ASP A 150 -0.70 0.95 39.92
CA ASP A 150 -1.28 -0.39 39.98
C ASP A 150 -2.33 -0.53 41.10
N SER A 151 -2.40 0.40 42.05
CA SER A 151 -3.53 0.45 43.00
C SER A 151 -4.84 0.93 42.37
N THR A 152 -4.80 1.54 41.17
CA THR A 152 -5.99 2.12 40.54
C THR A 152 -6.89 1.01 39.97
N PRO A 153 -8.19 0.96 40.35
CA PRO A 153 -9.12 -0.05 39.85
C PRO A 153 -9.47 0.20 38.38
N GLY A 154 -9.69 -0.89 37.62
CA GLY A 154 -10.12 -0.83 36.23
C GLY A 154 -9.72 -2.06 35.42
N LYS A 155 -10.10 -2.07 34.14
CA LYS A 155 -9.76 -3.16 33.22
C LYS A 155 -8.28 -3.06 32.83
N ARG A 156 -7.49 -4.04 33.25
CA ARG A 156 -6.08 -4.16 32.87
C ARG A 156 -5.93 -4.57 31.41
N SER A 157 -4.90 -4.05 30.77
CA SER A 157 -4.51 -4.41 29.42
C SER A 157 -3.01 -4.61 29.33
N THR A 158 -2.55 -5.16 28.21
CA THR A 158 -1.13 -5.30 27.89
C THR A 158 -0.86 -4.63 26.54
N VAL A 159 0.37 -4.17 26.36
CA VAL A 159 0.84 -3.73 25.04
C VAL A 159 1.03 -4.97 24.17
N ILE A 160 0.64 -4.90 22.91
CA ILE A 160 0.76 -5.99 21.94
C ILE A 160 1.57 -5.49 20.74
N GLY A 161 2.40 -6.33 20.14
CA GLY A 161 2.91 -6.07 18.79
C GLY A 161 4.14 -5.15 18.72
N HIS A 162 4.70 -5.13 17.51
CA HIS A 162 6.06 -4.67 17.21
C HIS A 162 6.22 -3.14 17.25
N GLY A 163 7.41 -2.69 17.67
CA GLY A 163 7.89 -1.31 17.87
C GLY A 163 7.44 -0.24 16.86
N LEU A 164 7.75 1.03 17.17
CA LEU A 164 8.11 2.01 16.13
C LEU A 164 9.34 1.47 15.38
N LEU A 165 9.16 0.40 14.59
CA LEU A 165 10.25 -0.21 13.86
C LEU A 165 10.74 0.85 12.87
N GLU A 166 11.96 1.34 13.11
CA GLU A 166 12.71 1.98 12.04
C GLU A 166 12.68 1.03 10.84
N GLU A 167 12.20 1.59 9.73
CA GLU A 167 12.19 1.05 8.39
C GLU A 167 13.35 0.07 8.17
N TRP A 168 13.05 -1.24 8.18
CA TRP A 168 13.85 -2.37 7.71
C TRP A 168 15.33 -2.06 7.38
N ARG A 169 16.12 -1.63 8.37
CA ARG A 169 17.57 -1.66 8.23
C ARG A 169 17.98 -3.10 8.46
N TYR A 170 18.32 -3.74 7.36
CA TYR A 170 19.05 -5.00 7.28
C TYR A 170 20.47 -4.84 7.88
N ASP A 171 20.61 -4.29 9.09
CA ASP A 171 21.86 -4.40 9.84
C ASP A 171 21.80 -5.68 10.66
N ALA A 172 22.60 -6.63 10.20
CA ALA A 172 22.62 -8.01 10.61
C ALA A 172 23.08 -8.18 12.07
N SER A 173 22.15 -8.29 13.01
CA SER A 173 22.34 -9.15 14.20
C SER A 173 21.05 -9.47 14.95
N ASP A 174 20.05 -8.57 15.01
CA ASP A 174 18.76 -8.88 15.64
C ASP A 174 17.63 -7.88 15.26
N PRO A 175 16.71 -8.24 14.34
CA PRO A 175 15.63 -7.34 13.90
C PRO A 175 14.57 -7.06 14.97
N LEU A 176 14.60 -7.76 16.11
CA LEU A 176 13.64 -7.61 17.20
C LEU A 176 14.22 -6.83 18.39
N ALA A 177 15.48 -6.39 18.35
CA ALA A 177 16.13 -5.71 19.46
C ALA A 177 15.38 -4.44 19.95
N PRO A 178 14.92 -3.52 19.07
CA PRO A 178 14.16 -2.34 19.50
C PRO A 178 12.83 -2.70 20.17
N GLN A 179 12.18 -3.76 19.68
CA GLN A 179 10.95 -4.25 20.28
C GLN A 179 11.20 -4.84 21.67
N ARG A 180 12.21 -5.71 21.83
CA ARG A 180 12.52 -6.30 23.13
C ARG A 180 12.93 -5.23 24.14
N ALA A 181 13.60 -4.17 23.71
CA ALA A 181 13.93 -3.05 24.58
C ALA A 181 12.68 -2.31 25.05
N LEU A 182 11.74 -2.02 24.15
CA LEU A 182 10.45 -1.40 24.51
C LEU A 182 9.63 -2.31 25.43
N GLU A 183 9.57 -3.61 25.15
CA GLU A 183 8.90 -4.61 25.99
C GLU A 183 9.55 -4.70 27.38
N ALA A 184 10.89 -4.67 27.46
CA ALA A 184 11.63 -4.68 28.72
C ALA A 184 11.37 -3.42 29.55
N GLU A 185 11.36 -2.24 28.93
CA GLU A 185 11.00 -0.98 29.59
C GLU A 185 9.57 -1.00 30.11
N TRP A 186 8.63 -1.54 29.32
CA TRP A 186 7.24 -1.69 29.74
C TRP A 186 7.11 -2.66 30.90
N ASN A 187 7.79 -3.80 30.85
CA ASN A 187 7.81 -4.76 31.95
C ASN A 187 8.43 -4.16 33.22
N LEU A 188 9.50 -3.37 33.10
CA LEU A 188 10.10 -2.66 34.22
C LEU A 188 9.10 -1.66 34.83
N MET A 189 8.45 -0.85 34.00
CA MET A 189 7.44 0.11 34.43
C MET A 189 6.26 -0.57 35.15
N MET A 190 5.83 -1.75 34.68
CA MET A 190 4.79 -2.54 35.34
C MET A 190 5.25 -3.05 36.71
N SER A 191 6.52 -3.46 36.82
CA SER A 191 7.10 -3.93 38.09
C SER A 191 7.30 -2.80 39.12
N GLU A 192 7.46 -1.56 38.67
CA GLU A 192 7.51 -0.35 39.52
C GLU A 192 6.14 0.10 40.04
N GLY A 193 5.10 -0.73 39.89
CA GLY A 193 3.76 -0.44 40.42
C GLY A 193 2.93 0.50 39.54
N LYS A 194 3.18 0.51 38.22
CA LYS A 194 2.26 1.11 37.24
C LYS A 194 1.47 0.02 36.52
N ALA A 195 0.34 0.41 35.94
CA ALA A 195 -0.53 -0.47 35.18
C ALA A 195 -1.11 0.25 33.96
N LEU A 196 -1.36 -0.51 32.89
CA LEU A 196 -2.10 -0.05 31.72
C LEU A 196 -3.59 -0.30 31.96
N LEU A 197 -4.36 0.78 32.05
CA LEU A 197 -5.80 0.70 32.07
C LEU A 197 -6.37 0.92 30.67
N GLN A 198 -7.37 0.09 30.35
CA GLN A 198 -8.23 0.23 29.20
C GLN A 198 -9.61 0.70 29.67
N SER A 199 -10.13 1.76 29.06
CA SER A 199 -11.50 2.24 29.26
C SER A 199 -12.17 2.53 27.93
N ASP A 200 -13.50 2.64 27.97
CA ASP A 200 -14.32 3.05 26.81
C ASP A 200 -14.53 4.58 26.79
N ASP A 201 -13.74 5.34 27.57
CA ASP A 201 -13.87 6.79 27.68
C ASP A 201 -13.56 7.46 26.34
N ALA A 202 -14.47 8.30 25.84
CA ALA A 202 -14.29 9.06 24.61
C ALA A 202 -14.07 10.55 24.92
N LEU A 203 -12.92 10.88 25.53
CA LEU A 203 -12.53 12.28 25.76
C LEU A 203 -12.33 13.04 24.43
N GLU A 204 -12.49 14.35 24.40
CA GLU A 204 -12.10 15.12 23.22
C GLU A 204 -10.57 15.10 23.08
N PRO A 205 -10.01 14.72 21.91
CA PRO A 205 -8.57 14.63 21.75
C PRO A 205 -7.97 16.02 21.51
N ASP A 206 -6.86 16.31 22.20
CA ASP A 206 -6.01 17.47 21.94
C ASP A 206 -5.27 17.35 20.59
N PHE A 207 -4.98 16.10 20.19
CA PHE A 207 -4.35 15.77 18.92
C PHE A 207 -4.97 14.53 18.30
N THR A 208 -5.10 14.52 16.97
CA THR A 208 -5.43 13.30 16.21
C THR A 208 -4.27 12.95 15.30
N ILE A 209 -3.79 11.72 15.43
CA ILE A 209 -2.81 11.09 14.55
C ILE A 209 -3.57 10.07 13.71
N ALA A 210 -3.83 10.41 12.44
CA ALA A 210 -4.48 9.53 11.50
C ALA A 210 -3.45 8.81 10.63
N ILE A 211 -3.43 7.48 10.72
CA ILE A 211 -2.62 6.62 9.87
C ILE A 211 -3.57 5.92 8.90
N GLU A 212 -3.35 6.09 7.61
CA GLU A 212 -4.15 5.46 6.57
C GLU A 212 -3.29 4.50 5.76
N ASP A 213 -3.77 3.26 5.59
CA ASP A 213 -3.23 2.30 4.63
C ASP A 213 -4.40 1.53 4.04
N GLY A 214 -4.91 1.98 2.89
CA GLY A 214 -6.09 1.37 2.32
C GLY A 214 -6.68 2.10 1.11
N PRO A 215 -7.93 1.77 0.73
CA PRO A 215 -8.61 2.43 -0.38
C PRO A 215 -8.79 3.92 -0.05
N ALA A 216 -8.45 4.79 -1.01
CA ALA A 216 -8.60 6.24 -0.87
C ALA A 216 -10.06 6.70 -0.95
N VAL A 217 -10.98 5.79 -1.32
CA VAL A 217 -12.42 6.05 -1.44
C VAL A 217 -13.17 4.98 -0.63
N PRO A 218 -14.02 5.35 0.34
CA PRO A 218 -14.65 4.44 1.30
C PRO A 218 -15.44 3.26 0.69
N ASP A 219 -16.01 3.44 -0.51
CA ASP A 219 -16.84 2.43 -1.19
C ASP A 219 -16.16 1.78 -2.42
N ALA A 220 -14.84 1.94 -2.55
CA ALA A 220 -14.15 1.35 -3.67
C ALA A 220 -14.13 -0.18 -3.55
N LYS A 221 -14.64 -0.89 -4.57
CA LYS A 221 -14.62 -2.35 -4.60
C LYS A 221 -13.21 -2.87 -4.33
N PRO A 222 -13.06 -3.93 -3.49
CA PRO A 222 -11.76 -4.40 -3.06
C PRO A 222 -10.87 -4.79 -4.25
N ARG A 223 -9.56 -4.55 -4.08
CA ARG A 223 -8.46 -4.82 -5.01
C ARG A 223 -8.38 -6.26 -5.55
N TRP A 224 -9.15 -7.21 -5.00
CA TRP A 224 -8.84 -8.64 -5.09
C TRP A 224 -9.81 -9.51 -5.90
N GLY A 225 -10.89 -8.96 -6.49
CA GLY A 225 -11.78 -9.77 -7.31
C GLY A 225 -12.49 -9.00 -8.42
N ARG A 226 -12.23 -9.40 -9.68
CA ARG A 226 -12.86 -8.95 -10.95
C ARG A 226 -12.18 -7.83 -11.75
N VAL A 227 -10.85 -7.75 -11.78
CA VAL A 227 -10.19 -6.75 -12.65
C VAL A 227 -9.19 -7.35 -13.63
N ASP A 228 -8.94 -8.67 -13.61
CA ASP A 228 -7.87 -9.25 -14.43
C ASP A 228 -8.07 -8.93 -15.92
N TRP A 229 -9.29 -9.02 -16.46
CA TRP A 229 -9.61 -8.68 -17.86
C TRP A 229 -10.31 -7.33 -18.06
N SER A 230 -10.34 -6.46 -17.03
CA SER A 230 -10.95 -5.13 -17.15
C SER A 230 -9.93 -4.08 -17.60
N LEU A 231 -10.38 -3.14 -18.45
CA LEU A 231 -9.62 -1.93 -18.81
C LEU A 231 -9.80 -0.80 -17.80
N GLU A 232 -10.72 -0.95 -16.84
CA GLU A 232 -10.94 0.04 -15.78
C GLU A 232 -9.78 0.03 -14.79
N PRO A 233 -9.29 1.19 -14.31
CA PRO A 233 -8.30 1.21 -13.26
C PRO A 233 -8.84 0.60 -11.96
N SER A 234 -7.93 0.15 -11.10
CA SER A 234 -8.29 -0.33 -9.77
C SER A 234 -8.81 0.81 -8.90
N ALA A 235 -9.37 0.45 -7.74
CA ALA A 235 -9.53 1.39 -6.64
C ALA A 235 -8.19 2.12 -6.35
N PRO A 236 -8.21 3.45 -6.15
CA PRO A 236 -7.03 4.19 -5.71
C PRO A 236 -6.75 3.82 -4.26
N HIS A 237 -5.47 3.79 -3.93
CA HIS A 237 -4.95 3.38 -2.65
C HIS A 237 -4.14 4.53 -2.06
N ARG A 238 -4.42 4.88 -0.81
CA ARG A 238 -3.76 5.95 -0.07
C ARG A 238 -3.00 5.34 1.09
N LYS A 239 -1.72 5.70 1.18
CA LYS A 239 -0.94 5.60 2.41
C LYS A 239 -0.74 7.03 2.92
N ALA A 240 -1.13 7.34 4.15
CA ALA A 240 -1.01 8.70 4.67
C ALA A 240 -0.75 8.73 6.18
N LEU A 241 -0.01 9.75 6.60
CA LEU A 241 0.10 10.21 7.98
C LEU A 241 -0.43 11.65 8.03
N THR A 242 -1.41 11.90 8.89
CA THR A 242 -1.90 13.25 9.17
C THR A 242 -1.94 13.49 10.66
N ILE A 243 -1.42 14.63 11.11
CA ILE A 243 -1.51 15.10 12.49
C ILE A 243 -2.35 16.38 12.51
N THR A 244 -3.43 16.37 13.28
CA THR A 244 -4.28 17.54 13.53
C THR A 244 -4.30 17.88 15.01
N ASP A 245 -4.45 19.16 15.32
CA ASP A 245 -4.71 19.62 16.68
C ASP A 245 -6.22 19.61 17.02
N ALA A 246 -6.55 20.00 18.26
CA ALA A 246 -7.93 20.14 18.75
C ALA A 246 -8.77 21.13 17.95
N GLY A 247 -8.14 22.11 17.28
CA GLY A 247 -8.79 23.07 16.40
C GLY A 247 -8.98 22.57 14.97
N GLU A 248 -8.77 21.27 14.74
CA GLU A 248 -8.79 20.59 13.43
C GLU A 248 -7.76 21.14 12.42
N ARG A 249 -6.78 21.91 12.89
CA ARG A 249 -5.72 22.42 12.03
C ARG A 249 -4.71 21.31 11.76
N VAL A 250 -4.46 21.06 10.48
CA VAL A 250 -3.44 20.09 10.03
C VAL A 250 -2.05 20.67 10.29
N LEU A 251 -1.27 19.99 11.13
CA LEU A 251 0.09 20.37 11.50
C LEU A 251 1.13 19.63 10.66
N LEU A 252 0.83 18.39 10.30
CA LEU A 252 1.66 17.55 9.45
C LEU A 252 0.74 16.73 8.53
N ARG A 253 1.08 16.67 7.26
CA ARG A 253 0.46 15.75 6.30
C ARG A 253 1.52 15.22 5.36
N GLN A 254 1.62 13.91 5.26
CA GLN A 254 2.34 13.27 4.18
C GLN A 254 1.49 12.12 3.63
N SER A 255 1.29 12.14 2.32
CA SER A 255 0.47 11.12 1.67
C SER A 255 1.11 10.62 0.38
N ILE A 256 0.95 9.33 0.11
CA ILE A 256 1.31 8.70 -1.14
C ILE A 256 0.06 8.05 -1.71
N LEU A 257 -0.24 8.40 -2.95
CA LEU A 257 -1.36 7.86 -3.69
C LEU A 257 -0.87 6.90 -4.77
N SER A 258 -1.58 5.79 -4.94
CA SER A 258 -1.31 4.89 -6.03
C SER A 258 -2.54 4.20 -6.57
N ILE A 259 -2.50 3.83 -7.84
CA ILE A 259 -3.59 3.16 -8.56
C ILE A 259 -2.99 2.21 -9.60
N PHE A 260 -3.63 1.07 -9.86
CA PHE A 260 -3.23 0.18 -10.94
C PHE A 260 -4.09 0.42 -12.17
N ALA A 261 -3.47 0.71 -13.30
CA ALA A 261 -4.15 0.91 -14.58
C ALA A 261 -3.58 -0.06 -15.63
N PRO A 262 -4.31 -0.34 -16.73
CA PRO A 262 -3.77 -1.13 -17.84
C PRO A 262 -2.42 -0.59 -18.33
N ALA A 263 -1.48 -1.48 -18.62
CA ALA A 263 -0.19 -1.11 -19.20
C ALA A 263 -0.38 -0.61 -20.65
N ALA A 264 0.48 0.32 -21.05
CA ALA A 264 0.65 0.74 -22.44
C ALA A 264 2.11 0.47 -22.85
N PRO A 265 2.36 -0.32 -23.92
CA PRO A 265 1.37 -0.98 -24.75
C PRO A 265 0.60 -2.07 -23.98
N MET A 266 -0.60 -2.43 -24.45
CA MET A 266 -1.42 -3.46 -23.82
C MET A 266 -0.80 -4.84 -24.02
N LEU A 267 -0.64 -5.57 -22.92
CA LEU A 267 -0.03 -6.89 -22.87
C LEU A 267 -0.89 -7.79 -21.97
N ILE A 268 -0.79 -9.11 -22.16
CA ILE A 268 -1.33 -10.08 -21.20
C ILE A 268 -0.24 -10.33 -20.15
N GLY A 269 -0.58 -10.09 -18.89
CA GLY A 269 0.27 -10.33 -17.74
C GLY A 269 -0.29 -11.41 -16.82
N THR A 270 0.43 -11.66 -15.75
CA THR A 270 0.08 -12.64 -14.72
C THR A 270 -0.16 -11.92 -13.39
N SER A 271 -1.08 -12.43 -12.58
CA SER A 271 -1.35 -11.93 -11.23
C SER A 271 -1.60 -13.09 -10.26
N GLY A 272 -1.48 -12.82 -8.96
CA GLY A 272 -1.63 -13.82 -7.91
C GLY A 272 -0.32 -14.57 -7.57
N GLY A 273 -0.32 -15.22 -6.40
CA GLY A 273 0.76 -16.13 -5.98
C GLY A 273 0.57 -17.53 -6.56
N ILE A 274 1.43 -18.47 -6.16
CA ILE A 274 1.43 -19.87 -6.65
C ILE A 274 0.04 -20.51 -6.52
N GLU A 275 -0.67 -20.24 -5.42
CA GLU A 275 -1.98 -20.83 -5.11
C GLU A 275 -3.15 -20.21 -5.89
N ASN A 276 -2.98 -19.02 -6.48
CA ASN A 276 -4.06 -18.26 -7.14
C ASN A 276 -3.56 -17.56 -8.41
N PHE A 277 -2.68 -18.23 -9.16
CA PHE A 277 -2.13 -17.70 -10.38
C PHE A 277 -3.22 -17.54 -11.45
N ARG A 278 -3.25 -16.36 -12.07
CA ARG A 278 -4.25 -16.04 -13.11
C ARG A 278 -3.67 -15.12 -14.17
N PHE A 279 -4.23 -15.22 -15.38
CA PHE A 279 -3.95 -14.30 -16.47
C PHE A 279 -4.92 -13.14 -16.48
N GLY A 280 -4.44 -11.99 -16.96
CA GLY A 280 -5.22 -10.79 -17.18
C GLY A 280 -4.46 -9.78 -18.03
N TRP A 281 -5.03 -8.59 -18.23
CA TRP A 281 -4.28 -7.45 -18.72
C TRP A 281 -3.15 -7.10 -17.77
N ALA A 282 -1.94 -6.98 -18.32
CA ALA A 282 -0.82 -6.42 -17.60
C ALA A 282 -1.20 -5.03 -17.08
N ARG A 283 -0.94 -4.78 -15.80
CA ARG A 283 -1.22 -3.50 -15.15
C ARG A 283 0.07 -2.85 -14.71
N ARG A 284 0.10 -1.51 -14.78
CA ARG A 284 1.16 -0.68 -14.22
C ARG A 284 0.63 0.08 -13.02
N ARG A 285 1.47 0.22 -11.99
CA ARG A 285 1.20 1.13 -10.88
C ARG A 285 1.44 2.57 -11.38
N LEU A 286 0.48 3.44 -11.15
CA LEU A 286 0.60 4.89 -11.26
C LEU A 286 0.59 5.46 -9.83
N GLY A 287 1.30 6.56 -9.61
CA GLY A 287 1.45 7.23 -8.31
C GLY A 287 2.57 8.27 -8.40
N ASP A 288 3.16 8.63 -7.27
CA ASP A 288 4.19 9.68 -7.17
C ASP A 288 5.59 9.30 -7.71
N GLY A 289 5.65 8.33 -8.63
CA GLY A 289 6.87 8.00 -9.38
C GLY A 289 7.87 7.04 -8.71
N ARG A 290 7.60 6.60 -7.47
CA ARG A 290 8.46 5.63 -6.75
C ARG A 290 7.72 4.31 -6.54
N MET A 291 8.27 3.23 -7.11
CA MET A 291 7.67 1.88 -7.09
C MET A 291 7.48 1.32 -5.66
N TYR A 292 8.32 1.79 -4.72
CA TYR A 292 8.35 1.45 -3.30
C TYR A 292 8.20 2.68 -2.40
N ALA A 293 7.57 3.76 -2.87
CA ALA A 293 7.29 4.89 -1.99
C ALA A 293 6.38 4.41 -0.86
N GLU A 294 6.92 4.48 0.35
CA GLU A 294 6.20 4.31 1.59
C GLU A 294 6.16 5.65 2.31
N VAL A 295 5.11 5.89 3.08
CA VAL A 295 5.12 6.98 4.05
C VAL A 295 5.86 6.42 5.26
N PRO A 296 7.06 6.92 5.61
CA PRO A 296 7.81 6.38 6.73
C PRO A 296 7.20 6.92 8.03
N VAL A 297 6.01 6.44 8.39
CA VAL A 297 5.17 6.93 9.49
C VAL A 297 5.99 7.11 10.77
N ASN A 298 6.73 6.07 11.16
CA ASN A 298 7.53 6.06 12.38
C ASN A 298 8.58 7.18 12.36
N ARG A 299 9.34 7.29 11.27
CA ARG A 299 10.35 8.33 11.11
C ARG A 299 9.74 9.73 11.14
N LEU A 300 8.61 9.94 10.47
CA LEU A 300 7.95 11.23 10.47
C LEU A 300 7.45 11.64 11.86
N LEU A 301 6.94 10.68 12.63
CA LEU A 301 6.58 10.93 14.02
C LEU A 301 7.83 11.27 14.84
N LEU A 302 8.93 10.53 14.70
CA LEU A 302 10.16 10.77 15.46
C LEU A 302 10.92 12.06 15.08
N ASP A 303 10.82 12.48 13.81
CA ASP A 303 11.51 13.66 13.28
C ASP A 303 10.71 14.96 13.51
N HIS A 304 9.37 14.88 13.52
CA HIS A 304 8.50 16.07 13.57
C HIS A 304 7.67 16.20 14.85
N THR A 305 7.79 15.28 15.81
CA THR A 305 7.03 15.35 17.06
C THR A 305 7.89 15.06 18.28
N SER A 306 7.34 15.31 19.47
CA SER A 306 7.96 14.98 20.75
C SER A 306 7.76 13.52 21.19
N VAL A 307 7.30 12.61 20.31
CA VAL A 307 7.10 11.19 20.66
C VAL A 307 8.37 10.60 21.28
N SER A 308 8.20 9.93 22.41
CA SER A 308 9.28 9.18 23.06
C SER A 308 9.88 8.17 22.09
N ARG A 309 11.19 8.26 21.85
CA ARG A 309 11.91 7.39 20.91
C ARG A 309 11.97 5.92 21.34
N GLY A 310 11.80 5.64 22.63
CA GLY A 310 12.05 4.32 23.17
C GLY A 310 13.54 4.00 23.04
N VAL A 311 14.25 4.08 24.16
CA VAL A 311 15.70 4.02 24.28
C VAL A 311 16.43 5.22 23.62
N ASP A 312 16.91 6.14 24.47
CA ASP A 312 18.17 6.82 24.19
C ASP A 312 19.27 5.77 24.38
N ILE A 313 19.77 5.22 23.28
CA ILE A 313 21.00 4.42 23.30
C ILE A 313 22.13 5.45 23.26
N GLU A 314 22.65 5.81 24.43
CA GLU A 314 24.04 6.30 24.56
C GLU A 314 25.02 5.12 24.41
#